data_AF-D7SPU3-F1
#
_entry.id   AF-D7SPU3-F1
#
_cell.length_a   1.000
_cell.length_b   1.000
_cell.length_c   1.000
_cell.angle_alpha   90.00
_cell.angle_beta   90.00
_cell.angle_gamma   90.00
#
_symmetry.space_group_name_H-M   'P 1'
#
loop_
_entity.id
_entity.type
_entity.pdbx_description
1 polymer ?
#
loop_
_entity_poly.entity_id
_entity_poly.type
_entity_poly.pdbx_seq_one_letter_code
_entity_poly.pdbx_strand_id
1 'polypeptide(L)'
;MAFRIDQDSELEDIKETLFNSAIKGKWEDVVDLYRRQPRAHKAKMVVSGETALHMAVSAGKDDVVEQLVELISEPKVEALSIGNDRGNTPLHLAASMGNAHMCRYISAIDTRLVAARNREKETPLFLAALHGHTDAFLWLREKCSSNEPYEYCRRGDGKTILHCAIAGEYFDLAILIIDLYEDLVNYVDDKGLTPLHVLASKPTAFRSGTHLHFIERLIYECKSPSITQTTQLNDSEKIANTYYLVAPRTLSVQACIAWPEKQKLE
;
A
#
# COMPACT_ATOMS: atom_id res chain seq x y z
N MET A 1 -16.44 -14.12 40.58
CA MET A 1 -15.01 -14.30 40.24
C MET A 1 -14.79 -15.61 39.49
N ALA A 2 -15.30 -16.75 39.97
CA ALA A 2 -15.24 -18.05 39.26
C ALA A 2 -15.81 -18.02 37.81
N PHE A 3 -17.00 -17.46 37.60
CA PHE A 3 -17.64 -17.42 36.26
C PHE A 3 -16.87 -16.62 35.19
N ARG A 4 -15.97 -15.71 35.60
CA ARG A 4 -15.11 -14.93 34.70
C ARG A 4 -13.82 -15.69 34.34
N ILE A 5 -13.30 -16.45 35.29
CA ILE A 5 -12.09 -17.28 35.11
C ILE A 5 -12.37 -18.43 34.12
N ASP A 6 -13.56 -19.04 34.17
CA ASP A 6 -13.93 -20.12 33.25
C ASP A 6 -14.07 -19.64 31.79
N GLN A 7 -14.60 -18.42 31.57
CA GLN A 7 -14.75 -17.86 30.22
C GLN A 7 -13.42 -17.45 29.58
N ASP A 8 -12.47 -16.96 30.40
CA ASP A 8 -11.14 -16.59 29.92
C ASP A 8 -10.30 -17.83 29.61
N SER A 9 -10.45 -18.91 30.40
CA SER A 9 -9.81 -20.21 30.12
C SER A 9 -10.32 -20.83 28.82
N GLU A 10 -11.64 -20.87 28.62
CA GLU A 10 -12.26 -21.44 27.42
C GLU A 10 -11.87 -20.67 26.14
N LEU A 11 -11.74 -19.35 26.22
CA LEU A 11 -11.30 -18.54 25.08
C LEU A 11 -9.83 -18.81 24.72
N GLU A 12 -8.98 -19.06 25.71
CA GLU A 12 -7.58 -19.37 25.46
C GLU A 12 -7.41 -20.74 24.81
N ASP A 13 -8.18 -21.74 25.24
CA ASP A 13 -8.22 -23.07 24.60
C ASP A 13 -8.70 -22.99 23.14
N ILE A 14 -9.72 -22.15 22.87
CA ILE A 14 -10.20 -21.89 21.51
C ILE A 14 -9.11 -21.25 20.66
N LYS A 15 -8.40 -20.24 21.17
CA LYS A 15 -7.29 -19.59 20.44
C LYS A 15 -6.18 -20.59 20.14
N GLU A 16 -5.74 -21.34 21.14
CA GLU A 16 -4.66 -22.32 20.99
C GLU A 16 -5.05 -23.35 19.92
N THR A 17 -6.25 -23.91 20.00
CA THR A 17 -6.75 -24.90 19.02
C THR A 17 -6.86 -24.29 17.62
N LEU A 18 -7.38 -23.06 17.51
CA LEU A 18 -7.54 -22.34 16.25
C LEU A 18 -6.19 -22.12 15.55
N PHE A 19 -5.24 -21.51 16.27
CA PHE A 19 -3.96 -21.14 15.68
C PHE A 19 -3.06 -22.35 15.45
N ASN A 20 -3.08 -23.36 16.33
CA ASN A 20 -2.37 -24.62 16.08
C ASN A 20 -2.88 -25.34 14.82
N SER A 21 -4.19 -25.29 14.55
CA SER A 21 -4.77 -25.88 13.33
C SER A 21 -4.37 -25.10 12.08
N ALA A 22 -4.41 -23.76 12.15
CA ALA A 22 -3.97 -22.89 11.06
C ALA A 22 -2.47 -23.06 10.74
N ILE A 23 -1.59 -23.11 11.76
CA ILE A 23 -0.14 -23.34 11.58
C ILE A 23 0.13 -24.69 10.92
N LYS A 24 -0.63 -25.72 11.28
CA LYS A 24 -0.51 -27.07 10.69
C LYS A 24 -1.16 -27.18 9.31
N GLY A 25 -1.80 -26.13 8.81
CA GLY A 25 -2.51 -26.11 7.52
C GLY A 25 -3.81 -26.90 7.50
N LYS A 26 -4.38 -27.22 8.67
CA LYS A 26 -5.66 -27.94 8.81
C LYS A 26 -6.83 -26.95 8.70
N TRP A 27 -7.04 -26.43 7.49
CA TRP A 27 -8.01 -25.36 7.27
C TRP A 27 -9.47 -25.80 7.44
N GLU A 28 -9.77 -27.08 7.23
CA GLU A 28 -11.10 -27.65 7.53
C GLU A 28 -11.46 -27.48 9.01
N ASP A 29 -10.52 -27.81 9.91
CA ASP A 29 -10.70 -27.64 11.37
C ASP A 29 -10.89 -26.15 11.73
N VAL A 30 -10.18 -25.25 11.05
CA VAL A 30 -10.30 -23.79 11.24
C VAL A 30 -11.69 -23.29 10.84
N VAL A 31 -12.18 -23.70 9.67
CA VAL A 31 -13.52 -23.34 9.17
C VAL A 31 -14.61 -23.91 10.09
N ASP A 32 -14.46 -25.15 10.51
CA ASP A 32 -15.37 -25.79 11.45
C ASP A 32 -15.43 -25.05 12.79
N LEU A 33 -14.27 -24.62 13.30
CA LEU A 33 -14.21 -23.83 14.52
C LEU A 33 -14.84 -22.44 14.34
N TYR A 34 -14.62 -21.79 13.20
CA TYR A 34 -15.27 -20.52 12.85
C TYR A 34 -16.80 -20.65 12.78
N ARG A 35 -17.32 -21.78 12.27
CA ARG A 35 -18.76 -22.04 12.20
C ARG A 35 -19.38 -22.26 13.58
N ARG A 36 -18.69 -23.01 14.44
CA ARG A 36 -19.19 -23.36 15.79
C ARG A 36 -19.03 -22.22 16.79
N GLN A 37 -17.98 -21.40 16.65
CA GLN A 37 -17.57 -20.44 17.66
C GLN A 37 -17.36 -19.04 17.06
N PRO A 38 -18.40 -18.19 17.01
CA PRO A 38 -18.29 -16.80 16.52
C PRO A 38 -17.36 -15.89 17.34
N ARG A 39 -16.82 -16.36 18.46
CA ARG A 39 -15.76 -15.67 19.22
C ARG A 39 -14.39 -15.83 18.55
N ALA A 40 -14.17 -16.93 17.83
CA ALA A 40 -12.93 -17.21 17.12
C ALA A 40 -12.65 -16.18 16.00
N HIS A 41 -13.69 -15.57 15.43
CA HIS A 41 -13.55 -14.58 14.36
C HIS A 41 -12.69 -13.37 14.76
N LYS A 42 -12.74 -12.99 16.04
CA LYS A 42 -11.99 -11.84 16.60
C LYS A 42 -10.74 -12.28 17.37
N ALA A 43 -10.45 -13.58 17.44
CA ALA A 43 -9.28 -14.09 18.11
C ALA A 43 -8.01 -13.60 17.41
N LYS A 44 -7.04 -13.12 18.20
CA LYS A 44 -5.73 -12.68 17.72
C LYS A 44 -4.64 -13.59 18.27
N MET A 45 -3.69 -13.95 17.42
CA MET A 45 -2.46 -14.64 17.79
C MET A 45 -1.61 -13.73 18.68
N VAL A 46 -0.99 -14.31 19.70
CA VAL A 46 -0.19 -13.57 20.69
C VAL A 46 1.05 -12.93 20.06
N VAL A 47 1.68 -13.58 19.07
CA VAL A 47 2.99 -13.16 18.54
C VAL A 47 2.90 -12.05 17.49
N SER A 48 1.91 -12.09 16.59
CA SER A 48 1.78 -11.16 15.46
C SER A 48 0.50 -10.32 15.49
N GLY A 49 -0.41 -10.60 16.43
CA GLY A 49 -1.75 -10.02 16.45
C GLY A 49 -2.63 -10.46 15.29
N GLU A 50 -2.26 -11.48 14.51
CA GLU A 50 -3.06 -11.92 13.36
C GLU A 50 -4.29 -12.73 13.78
N THR A 51 -5.39 -12.54 13.07
CA THR A 51 -6.55 -13.44 13.15
C THR A 51 -6.34 -14.64 12.22
N ALA A 52 -7.14 -15.71 12.35
CA ALA A 52 -7.01 -16.84 11.43
C ALA A 52 -7.30 -16.46 9.96
N LEU A 53 -8.10 -15.42 9.73
CA LEU A 53 -8.32 -14.86 8.39
C LEU A 53 -7.03 -14.24 7.81
N HIS A 54 -6.23 -13.52 8.61
CA HIS A 54 -4.92 -13.03 8.16
C HIS A 54 -4.02 -14.20 7.75
N MET A 55 -3.99 -15.26 8.56
CA MET A 55 -3.17 -16.44 8.27
C MET A 55 -3.62 -17.15 6.99
N ALA A 56 -4.93 -17.25 6.74
CA ALA A 56 -5.47 -17.83 5.51
C ALA A 56 -5.08 -17.01 4.27
N VAL A 57 -5.13 -15.67 4.38
CA VAL A 57 -4.65 -14.76 3.33
C VAL A 57 -3.16 -14.94 3.09
N SER A 58 -2.33 -14.87 4.15
CA SER A 58 -0.87 -15.07 4.07
C SER A 58 -0.48 -16.44 3.51
N ALA A 59 -1.31 -17.46 3.75
CA ALA A 59 -1.11 -18.81 3.21
C ALA A 59 -1.61 -18.99 1.76
N GLY A 60 -2.21 -17.96 1.15
CA GLY A 60 -2.72 -17.99 -0.22
C GLY A 60 -3.88 -18.99 -0.41
N LYS A 61 -4.71 -19.20 0.62
CA LYS A 61 -5.83 -20.16 0.56
C LYS A 61 -7.13 -19.47 0.18
N ASP A 62 -7.34 -19.25 -1.12
CA ASP A 62 -8.52 -18.56 -1.67
C ASP A 62 -9.84 -19.17 -1.17
N ASP A 63 -10.05 -20.48 -1.36
CA ASP A 63 -11.27 -21.19 -0.95
C ASP A 63 -11.56 -21.07 0.56
N VAL A 64 -10.50 -20.99 1.37
CA VAL A 64 -10.61 -20.86 2.83
C VAL A 64 -10.95 -19.43 3.19
N VAL A 65 -10.31 -18.44 2.55
CA VAL A 65 -10.62 -17.03 2.74
C VAL A 65 -12.09 -16.76 2.41
N GLU A 66 -12.60 -17.32 1.32
CA GLU A 66 -14.01 -17.22 0.94
C GLU A 66 -14.91 -17.76 2.06
N GLN A 67 -14.72 -19.02 2.46
CA GLN A 67 -15.51 -19.63 3.53
C GLN A 67 -15.44 -18.87 4.85
N LEU A 68 -14.25 -18.41 5.26
CA LEU A 68 -14.10 -17.65 6.50
C LEU A 68 -14.81 -16.29 6.42
N VAL A 69 -14.76 -15.62 5.28
CA VAL A 69 -15.46 -14.33 5.06
C VAL A 69 -16.98 -14.52 5.03
N GLU A 70 -17.49 -15.60 4.43
CA GLU A 70 -18.92 -15.96 4.49
C GLU A 70 -19.36 -16.19 5.93
N LEU A 71 -18.57 -16.92 6.73
CA LEU A 71 -18.88 -17.21 8.13
C LEU A 71 -18.80 -15.97 9.04
N ILE A 72 -18.10 -14.92 8.61
CA ILE A 72 -18.02 -13.62 9.31
C ILE A 72 -19.22 -12.72 8.96
N SER A 73 -20.00 -13.06 7.92
CA SER A 73 -21.16 -12.27 7.46
C SER A 73 -22.23 -12.11 8.54
N GLU A 74 -23.08 -11.07 8.41
CA GLU A 74 -23.89 -10.42 9.45
C GLU A 74 -24.24 -11.27 10.71
N PRO A 75 -24.03 -10.74 11.93
CA PRO A 75 -23.93 -9.32 12.29
C PRO A 75 -22.51 -8.81 12.67
N LYS A 76 -21.42 -9.54 12.36
CA LYS A 76 -20.06 -9.25 12.91
C LYS A 76 -19.00 -8.86 11.87
N VAL A 77 -19.36 -7.98 10.95
CA VAL A 77 -18.47 -7.41 9.91
C VAL A 77 -17.19 -6.80 10.50
N GLU A 78 -17.23 -6.34 11.75
CA GLU A 78 -16.07 -5.79 12.47
C GLU A 78 -14.83 -6.71 12.47
N ALA A 79 -15.01 -8.04 12.41
CA ALA A 79 -13.87 -8.97 12.39
C ALA A 79 -12.97 -8.78 11.16
N LEU A 80 -13.51 -8.32 10.03
CA LEU A 80 -12.74 -8.01 8.81
C LEU A 80 -11.89 -6.75 8.95
N SER A 81 -12.24 -5.87 9.90
CA SER A 81 -11.52 -4.62 10.15
C SER A 81 -10.40 -4.75 11.19
N ILE A 82 -10.26 -5.92 11.84
CA ILE A 82 -9.24 -6.14 12.86
C ILE A 82 -7.86 -6.06 12.20
N GLY A 83 -7.03 -5.15 12.70
CA GLY A 83 -5.62 -5.06 12.32
C GLY A 83 -4.73 -5.98 13.16
N ASN A 84 -3.71 -6.55 12.52
CA ASN A 84 -2.59 -7.21 13.20
C ASN A 84 -1.69 -6.20 13.94
N ASP A 85 -0.53 -6.63 14.43
CA ASP A 85 0.38 -5.74 15.17
C ASP A 85 1.05 -4.65 14.32
N ARG A 86 0.89 -4.68 12.99
CA ARG A 86 1.24 -3.54 12.12
C ARG A 86 0.03 -2.67 11.78
N GLY A 87 -1.14 -3.03 12.27
CA GLY A 87 -2.42 -2.44 11.89
C GLY A 87 -2.90 -2.87 10.51
N ASN A 88 -2.26 -3.86 9.88
CA ASN A 88 -2.71 -4.40 8.60
C ASN A 88 -3.97 -5.23 8.84
N THR A 89 -5.04 -4.92 8.13
CA THR A 89 -6.23 -5.77 8.04
C THR A 89 -5.99 -6.92 7.05
N PRO A 90 -6.87 -7.93 6.95
CA PRO A 90 -6.75 -8.97 5.94
C PRO A 90 -6.69 -8.43 4.51
N LEU A 91 -7.41 -7.33 4.23
CA LEU A 91 -7.38 -6.67 2.91
C LEU A 91 -6.02 -6.03 2.60
N HIS A 92 -5.32 -5.49 3.60
CA HIS A 92 -3.94 -5.00 3.44
C HIS A 92 -3.01 -6.13 3.02
N LEU A 93 -3.13 -7.30 3.66
CA LEU A 93 -2.30 -8.46 3.34
C LEU A 93 -2.60 -8.98 1.93
N ALA A 94 -3.88 -9.12 1.57
CA ALA A 94 -4.29 -9.56 0.23
C ALA A 94 -3.73 -8.64 -0.86
N ALA A 95 -3.76 -7.32 -0.63
CA ALA A 95 -3.20 -6.33 -1.54
C ALA A 95 -1.67 -6.42 -1.64
N SER A 96 -0.98 -6.61 -0.50
CA SER A 96 0.48 -6.77 -0.47
C SER A 96 0.99 -8.06 -1.12
N MET A 97 0.11 -9.06 -1.29
CA MET A 97 0.39 -10.31 -2.01
C MET A 97 -0.05 -10.25 -3.48
N GLY A 98 -0.74 -9.18 -3.88
CA GLY A 98 -1.27 -9.02 -5.23
C GLY A 98 -2.45 -9.91 -5.59
N ASN A 99 -3.09 -10.52 -4.60
CA ASN A 99 -4.23 -11.40 -4.83
C ASN A 99 -5.51 -10.58 -5.01
N ALA A 100 -5.78 -10.17 -6.26
CA ALA A 100 -6.97 -9.42 -6.62
C ALA A 100 -8.29 -10.17 -6.31
N HIS A 101 -8.27 -11.51 -6.33
CA HIS A 101 -9.42 -12.33 -5.97
C HIS A 101 -9.78 -12.19 -4.49
N MET A 102 -8.81 -12.34 -3.59
CA MET A 102 -9.02 -12.09 -2.17
C MET A 102 -9.42 -10.63 -1.89
N CYS A 103 -8.82 -9.66 -2.60
CA CYS A 103 -9.23 -8.25 -2.47
C CYS A 103 -10.70 -8.04 -2.83
N ARG A 104 -11.17 -8.66 -3.92
CA ARG A 104 -12.59 -8.65 -4.34
C ARG A 104 -13.48 -9.19 -3.23
N TYR A 105 -13.18 -10.38 -2.76
CA TYR A 105 -14.06 -11.10 -1.85
C TYR A 105 -14.15 -10.43 -0.48
N ILE A 106 -13.01 -10.02 0.10
CA ILE A 106 -12.97 -9.37 1.42
C ILE A 106 -13.68 -8.02 1.40
N SER A 107 -13.49 -7.22 0.35
CA SER A 107 -14.10 -5.88 0.24
C SER A 107 -15.58 -5.90 -0.16
N ALA A 108 -16.09 -7.01 -0.68
CA ALA A 108 -17.50 -7.15 -1.03
C ALA A 108 -18.44 -7.13 0.19
N ILE A 109 -17.95 -7.60 1.36
CA ILE A 109 -18.72 -7.59 2.61
C ILE A 109 -18.72 -6.21 3.27
N ASP A 110 -17.57 -5.51 3.23
CA ASP A 110 -17.46 -4.14 3.75
C ASP A 110 -16.53 -3.30 2.88
N THR A 111 -17.13 -2.39 2.12
CA THR A 111 -16.39 -1.49 1.23
C THR A 111 -15.54 -0.49 2.00
N ARG A 112 -15.83 -0.22 3.28
CA ARG A 112 -15.05 0.72 4.11
C ARG A 112 -13.62 0.22 4.35
N LEU A 113 -13.37 -1.08 4.21
CA LEU A 113 -12.05 -1.69 4.36
C LEU A 113 -11.03 -1.13 3.37
N VAL A 114 -11.45 -0.65 2.19
CA VAL A 114 -10.54 -0.05 1.19
C VAL A 114 -9.90 1.25 1.70
N ALA A 115 -10.55 1.93 2.64
CA ALA A 115 -10.09 3.16 3.27
C ALA A 115 -9.32 2.94 4.57
N ALA A 116 -9.23 1.70 5.04
CA ALA A 116 -8.51 1.38 6.27
C ALA A 116 -7.04 1.77 6.14
N ARG A 117 -6.46 2.25 7.25
CA ARG A 117 -5.06 2.65 7.34
C ARG A 117 -4.34 1.87 8.41
N ASN A 118 -3.19 1.30 8.05
CA ASN A 118 -2.30 0.64 9.00
C ASN A 118 -1.52 1.66 9.86
N ARG A 119 -0.61 1.20 10.72
CA ARG A 119 0.19 2.08 11.61
C ARG A 119 1.09 3.06 10.85
N GLU A 120 1.49 2.71 9.63
CA GLU A 120 2.27 3.57 8.72
C GLU A 120 1.37 4.51 7.89
N LYS A 121 0.06 4.53 8.19
CA LYS A 121 -0.98 5.23 7.43
C LYS A 121 -1.12 4.75 5.98
N GLU A 122 -0.66 3.54 5.66
CA GLU A 122 -0.79 2.94 4.33
C GLU A 122 -2.19 2.34 4.18
N THR A 123 -2.76 2.45 2.98
CA THR A 123 -4.03 1.80 2.60
C THR A 123 -3.75 0.48 1.89
N PRO A 124 -4.75 -0.40 1.68
CA PRO A 124 -4.59 -1.56 0.82
C PRO A 124 -4.12 -1.19 -0.59
N LEU A 125 -4.68 -0.12 -1.19
CA LEU A 125 -4.23 0.38 -2.50
C LEU A 125 -2.75 0.74 -2.49
N PHE A 126 -2.29 1.40 -1.41
CA PHE A 126 -0.89 1.76 -1.24
C PHE A 126 0.02 0.54 -1.21
N LEU A 127 -0.35 -0.51 -0.48
CA LEU A 127 0.44 -1.75 -0.40
C LEU A 127 0.51 -2.48 -1.75
N ALA A 128 -0.57 -2.49 -2.53
CA ALA A 128 -0.53 -3.05 -3.88
C ALA A 128 0.51 -2.31 -4.76
N ALA A 129 0.56 -0.97 -4.69
CA ALA A 129 1.56 -0.19 -5.41
C ALA A 129 2.99 -0.36 -4.87
N LEU A 130 3.14 -0.42 -3.55
CA LEU A 130 4.43 -0.62 -2.87
C LEU A 130 5.10 -1.94 -3.29
N HIS A 131 4.31 -2.96 -3.60
CA HIS A 131 4.78 -4.29 -4.01
C HIS A 131 4.62 -4.58 -5.51
N GLY A 132 4.23 -3.58 -6.33
CA GLY A 132 4.18 -3.74 -7.78
C GLY A 132 3.02 -4.58 -8.31
N HIS A 133 1.95 -4.77 -7.52
CA HIS A 133 0.83 -5.64 -7.86
C HIS A 133 -0.27 -4.92 -8.64
N THR A 134 -0.08 -4.84 -9.96
CA THR A 134 -0.95 -4.09 -10.88
C THR A 134 -2.43 -4.51 -10.84
N ASP A 135 -2.74 -5.81 -10.83
CA ASP A 135 -4.13 -6.28 -10.87
C ASP A 135 -4.90 -5.94 -9.59
N ALA A 136 -4.27 -6.15 -8.43
CA ALA A 136 -4.84 -5.77 -7.14
C ALA A 136 -4.98 -4.25 -7.04
N PHE A 137 -4.00 -3.50 -7.53
CA PHE A 137 -4.02 -2.04 -7.58
C PHE A 137 -5.21 -1.51 -8.40
N LEU A 138 -5.39 -2.00 -9.63
CA LEU A 138 -6.48 -1.59 -10.51
C LEU A 138 -7.85 -1.90 -9.91
N TRP A 139 -8.00 -3.10 -9.33
CA TRP A 139 -9.25 -3.46 -8.66
C TRP A 139 -9.57 -2.56 -7.47
N LEU A 140 -8.59 -2.34 -6.58
CA LEU A 140 -8.77 -1.51 -5.39
C LEU A 140 -9.08 -0.06 -5.77
N ARG A 141 -8.42 0.47 -6.81
CA ARG A 141 -8.69 1.82 -7.34
C ARG A 141 -10.15 1.97 -7.75
N GLU A 142 -10.71 0.98 -8.45
CA GLU A 142 -12.11 1.01 -8.89
C GLU A 142 -13.08 1.11 -7.71
N LYS A 143 -12.68 0.63 -6.53
CA LYS A 143 -13.50 0.68 -5.30
C LYS A 143 -13.23 1.91 -4.44
N CYS A 144 -12.14 2.64 -4.68
CA CYS A 144 -11.88 3.92 -4.05
C CYS A 144 -12.84 5.01 -4.59
N SER A 145 -13.28 5.92 -3.72
CA SER A 145 -14.20 6.99 -4.11
C SER A 145 -13.58 7.91 -5.18
N SER A 146 -14.36 8.24 -6.22
CA SER A 146 -13.91 9.11 -7.31
C SER A 146 -13.72 10.57 -6.91
N ASN A 147 -14.32 11.00 -5.80
CA ASN A 147 -14.32 12.41 -5.40
C ASN A 147 -12.97 12.86 -4.80
N GLU A 148 -12.22 11.93 -4.20
CA GLU A 148 -10.95 12.20 -3.53
C GLU A 148 -9.88 11.19 -3.99
N PRO A 149 -9.48 11.24 -5.27
CA PRO A 149 -8.64 10.20 -5.87
C PRO A 149 -7.27 10.06 -5.19
N TYR A 150 -6.74 11.16 -4.65
CA TYR A 150 -5.41 11.19 -4.03
C TYR A 150 -5.41 10.79 -2.54
N GLU A 151 -6.58 10.66 -1.90
CA GLU A 151 -6.67 10.37 -0.46
C GLU A 151 -5.91 9.09 -0.11
N TYR A 152 -6.10 8.03 -0.90
CA TYR A 152 -5.54 6.70 -0.63
C TYR A 152 -4.06 6.56 -1.00
N CYS A 153 -3.47 7.59 -1.61
CA CYS A 153 -2.20 7.49 -2.32
C CYS A 153 -0.97 7.83 -1.47
N ARG A 154 -1.13 8.32 -0.24
CA ARG A 154 -0.03 8.83 0.61
C ARG A 154 0.02 8.14 1.98
N ARG A 155 1.23 7.76 2.41
CA ARG A 155 1.51 7.17 3.74
C ARG A 155 2.04 8.20 4.73
N GLY A 156 2.36 7.75 5.94
CA GLY A 156 2.69 8.61 7.08
C GLY A 156 3.98 9.42 6.98
N ASP A 157 4.95 9.03 6.15
CA ASP A 157 6.21 9.75 5.89
C ASP A 157 6.15 10.65 4.64
N GLY A 158 4.93 10.84 4.13
CA GLY A 158 4.67 11.65 2.96
C GLY A 158 4.95 10.98 1.62
N LYS A 159 5.49 9.76 1.57
CA LYS A 159 5.65 9.07 0.28
C LYS A 159 4.30 8.76 -0.34
N THR A 160 4.23 8.92 -1.66
CA THR A 160 3.07 8.54 -2.46
C THR A 160 3.27 7.16 -3.10
N ILE A 161 2.20 6.56 -3.61
CA ILE A 161 2.26 5.32 -4.39
C ILE A 161 3.24 5.39 -5.56
N LEU A 162 3.41 6.57 -6.18
CA LEU A 162 4.36 6.77 -7.27
C LEU A 162 5.81 6.77 -6.78
N HIS A 163 6.11 7.38 -5.62
CA HIS A 163 7.43 7.28 -5.00
C HIS A 163 7.80 5.81 -4.77
N CYS A 164 6.87 5.03 -4.24
CA CYS A 164 7.08 3.63 -3.91
C CYS A 164 7.18 2.73 -5.14
N ALA A 165 6.35 2.92 -6.16
CA ALA A 165 6.41 2.16 -7.41
C ALA A 165 7.77 2.35 -8.12
N ILE A 166 8.27 3.60 -8.18
CA ILE A 166 9.60 3.91 -8.73
C ILE A 166 10.71 3.37 -7.82
N ALA A 167 10.57 3.50 -6.50
CA ALA A 167 11.55 2.96 -5.55
C ALA A 167 11.67 1.42 -5.64
N GLY A 168 10.57 0.73 -5.93
CA GLY A 168 10.53 -0.72 -6.19
C GLY A 168 10.84 -1.12 -7.63
N GLU A 169 11.12 -0.14 -8.52
CA GLU A 169 11.42 -0.34 -9.94
C GLU A 169 10.28 -1.02 -10.73
N TYR A 170 9.04 -0.86 -10.25
CA TYR A 170 7.83 -1.30 -10.93
C TYR A 170 7.41 -0.27 -11.99
N PHE A 171 8.24 -0.08 -13.02
CA PHE A 171 8.09 1.01 -13.98
C PHE A 171 6.79 0.96 -14.77
N ASP A 172 6.30 -0.23 -15.15
CA ASP A 172 5.01 -0.37 -15.83
C ASP A 172 3.86 0.14 -14.96
N LEU A 173 3.88 -0.21 -13.67
CA LEU A 173 2.91 0.29 -12.71
C LEU A 173 3.10 1.80 -12.44
N ALA A 174 4.33 2.30 -12.43
CA ALA A 174 4.61 3.72 -12.27
C ALA A 174 4.03 4.56 -13.43
N ILE A 175 4.17 4.09 -14.68
CA ILE A 175 3.56 4.72 -15.86
C ILE A 175 2.05 4.73 -15.73
N LEU A 176 1.47 3.57 -15.38
CA LEU A 176 0.03 3.47 -15.14
C LEU A 176 -0.44 4.42 -14.04
N ILE A 177 0.31 4.56 -12.95
CA ILE A 177 -0.01 5.51 -11.87
C ILE A 177 0.04 6.96 -12.39
N ILE A 178 1.01 7.33 -13.22
CA ILE A 178 1.09 8.67 -13.82
C ILE A 178 -0.15 8.95 -14.68
N ASP A 179 -0.58 7.99 -15.50
CA ASP A 179 -1.76 8.15 -16.35
C ASP A 179 -3.05 8.29 -15.54
N LEU A 180 -3.12 7.66 -14.36
CA LEU A 180 -4.31 7.66 -13.51
C LEU A 180 -4.33 8.79 -12.47
N TYR A 181 -3.17 9.34 -12.12
CA TYR A 181 -2.94 10.28 -11.02
C TYR A 181 -1.87 11.32 -11.39
N GLU A 182 -2.13 12.10 -12.43
CA GLU A 182 -1.17 13.03 -13.04
C GLU A 182 -0.45 13.93 -12.02
N ASP A 183 -1.16 14.46 -11.02
CA ASP A 183 -0.57 15.39 -10.05
C ASP A 183 0.49 14.75 -9.14
N LEU A 184 0.51 13.41 -9.00
CA LEU A 184 1.45 12.70 -8.12
C LEU A 184 2.92 12.96 -8.47
N VAL A 185 3.22 13.31 -9.72
CA VAL A 185 4.58 13.65 -10.17
C VAL A 185 5.18 14.86 -9.45
N ASN A 186 4.33 15.73 -8.91
CA ASN A 186 4.73 16.98 -8.25
C ASN A 186 4.72 16.90 -6.71
N TYR A 187 4.18 15.83 -6.13
CA TYR A 187 4.15 15.69 -4.67
C TYR A 187 5.55 15.48 -4.11
N VAL A 188 5.78 16.01 -2.91
CA VAL A 188 7.01 15.76 -2.15
C VAL A 188 6.73 14.90 -0.92
N ASP A 189 7.65 14.02 -0.57
CA ASP A 189 7.66 13.35 0.73
C ASP A 189 8.10 14.32 1.85
N ASP A 190 8.14 13.85 3.10
CA ASP A 190 8.50 14.69 4.25
C ASP A 190 9.98 15.13 4.23
N LYS A 191 10.80 14.57 3.32
CA LYS A 191 12.18 14.99 3.06
C LYS A 191 12.29 15.98 1.89
N GLY A 192 11.17 16.37 1.28
CA GLY A 192 11.15 17.25 0.11
C GLY A 192 11.51 16.55 -1.20
N LEU A 193 11.50 15.22 -1.24
CA LEU A 193 11.83 14.47 -2.46
C LEU A 193 10.59 14.26 -3.31
N THR A 194 10.70 14.52 -4.62
CA THR A 194 9.67 14.19 -5.62
C THR A 194 9.89 12.78 -6.16
N PRO A 195 8.91 12.18 -6.86
CA PRO A 195 9.12 10.91 -7.55
C PRO A 195 10.25 10.96 -8.58
N LEU A 196 10.48 12.12 -9.21
CA LEU A 196 11.60 12.33 -10.12
C LEU A 196 12.96 12.25 -9.39
N HIS A 197 13.05 12.77 -8.16
CA HIS A 197 14.26 12.60 -7.35
C HIS A 197 14.53 11.12 -7.05
N VAL A 198 13.48 10.34 -6.75
CA VAL A 198 13.60 8.89 -6.55
C VAL A 198 14.05 8.20 -7.84
N LEU A 199 13.45 8.53 -8.99
CA LEU A 199 13.81 7.95 -10.29
C LEU A 199 15.27 8.22 -10.66
N ALA A 200 15.74 9.45 -10.47
CA ALA A 200 17.13 9.83 -10.74
C ALA A 200 18.15 9.05 -9.88
N SER A 201 17.73 8.54 -8.73
CA SER A 201 18.56 7.68 -7.87
C SER A 201 18.64 6.22 -8.33
N LYS A 202 17.89 5.82 -9.37
CA LYS A 202 17.82 4.44 -9.89
C LYS A 202 18.75 4.25 -11.09
N PRO A 203 19.86 3.50 -10.95
CA PRO A 203 20.77 3.25 -12.07
C PRO A 203 20.10 2.49 -13.22
N THR A 204 19.14 1.61 -12.90
CA THR A 204 18.40 0.77 -13.84
C THR A 204 17.42 1.54 -14.73
N ALA A 205 16.99 2.73 -14.30
CA ALA A 205 16.10 3.58 -15.10
C ALA A 205 16.80 4.19 -16.32
N PHE A 206 18.14 4.18 -16.36
CA PHE A 206 18.92 4.78 -17.44
C PHE A 206 19.70 3.70 -18.20
N ARG A 207 19.41 3.57 -19.50
CA ARG A 207 19.99 2.56 -20.40
C ARG A 207 21.53 2.68 -20.53
N SER A 208 22.07 3.85 -20.21
CA SER A 208 23.49 4.02 -19.94
C SER A 208 23.76 3.59 -18.51
N GLY A 209 24.38 2.42 -18.32
CA GLY A 209 25.01 2.01 -17.07
C GLY A 209 26.23 2.88 -16.70
N THR A 210 26.15 4.19 -16.92
CA THR A 210 27.11 5.13 -16.37
C THR A 210 26.79 5.24 -14.89
N HIS A 211 27.65 4.65 -14.05
CA HIS A 211 27.87 5.16 -12.71
C HIS A 211 27.94 6.69 -12.82
N LEU A 212 26.89 7.39 -12.41
CA LEU A 212 26.91 8.85 -12.31
C LEU A 212 28.11 9.18 -11.42
N HIS A 213 29.19 9.68 -12.02
CA HIS A 213 30.41 9.99 -11.27
C HIS A 213 30.06 11.05 -10.22
N PHE A 214 30.79 11.03 -9.11
CA PHE A 214 30.64 11.87 -7.90
C PHE A 214 30.06 13.30 -8.10
N ILE A 215 30.37 13.96 -9.23
CA ILE A 215 29.91 15.30 -9.58
C ILE A 215 28.40 15.37 -9.90
N GLU A 216 27.80 14.38 -10.55
CA GLU A 216 26.36 14.41 -10.88
C GLU A 216 25.49 14.09 -9.65
N ARG A 217 26.02 13.28 -8.72
CA ARG A 217 25.43 13.07 -7.38
C ARG A 217 25.51 14.34 -6.53
N LEU A 218 26.61 15.08 -6.63
CA LEU A 218 26.76 16.41 -6.02
C LEU A 218 25.78 17.44 -6.60
N ILE A 219 25.47 17.42 -7.90
CA ILE A 219 24.48 18.34 -8.49
C ILE A 219 23.10 18.14 -7.87
N TYR A 220 22.74 16.89 -7.52
CA TYR A 220 21.49 16.58 -6.82
C TYR A 220 21.52 16.96 -5.33
N GLU A 221 22.62 16.71 -4.61
CA GLU A 221 22.74 17.12 -3.19
C GLU A 221 22.93 18.63 -3.00
N CYS A 222 23.51 19.34 -3.97
CA CYS A 222 23.72 20.79 -3.90
C CYS A 222 22.46 21.63 -4.21
N LYS A 223 21.32 21.01 -4.54
CA LYS A 223 20.04 21.69 -4.75
C LYS A 223 18.98 21.40 -3.69
N SER A 224 19.32 20.82 -2.54
CA SER A 224 18.48 21.00 -1.36
C SER A 224 18.71 22.43 -0.83
N PRO A 225 17.71 23.33 -0.86
CA PRO A 225 17.88 24.63 -0.25
C PRO A 225 18.08 24.41 1.23
N SER A 226 19.21 24.88 1.75
CA SER A 226 19.42 25.05 3.17
C SER A 226 18.27 25.91 3.70
N ILE A 227 17.43 25.34 4.57
CA ILE A 227 16.45 26.10 5.34
C ILE A 227 17.25 26.97 6.31
N THR A 228 17.66 28.16 5.85
CA THR A 228 18.06 29.24 6.73
C THR A 228 16.83 30.05 7.07
N GLN A 229 16.47 29.99 8.35
CA GLN A 229 15.49 30.85 9.02
C GLN A 229 15.68 32.32 8.60
N THR A 230 14.57 33.04 8.40
CA THR A 230 14.37 34.45 8.84
C THR A 230 12.97 34.90 8.36
N THR A 231 12.01 35.04 9.28
CA THR A 231 11.53 36.31 9.88
C THR A 231 10.33 36.88 9.14
N GLN A 232 9.29 37.24 9.91
CA GLN A 232 8.08 37.92 9.47
C GLN A 232 8.40 39.17 8.63
N LEU A 233 7.65 39.41 7.54
CA LEU A 233 7.27 40.74 7.00
C LEU A 233 6.30 40.64 5.79
N ASN A 234 5.08 41.14 6.03
CA ASN A 234 4.06 41.84 5.23
C ASN A 234 3.60 41.44 3.79
N ASP A 235 2.27 41.47 3.63
CA ASP A 235 1.44 41.04 2.49
C ASP A 235 1.40 41.98 1.25
N SER A 236 2.52 42.54 0.79
CA SER A 236 2.51 43.36 -0.44
C SER A 236 3.53 43.02 -1.53
N GLU A 237 4.30 41.93 -1.39
CA GLU A 237 5.27 41.51 -2.44
C GLU A 237 4.99 40.11 -3.06
N LYS A 238 3.79 39.54 -2.84
CA LYS A 238 3.41 38.21 -3.37
C LYS A 238 3.20 38.13 -4.90
N ILE A 239 3.41 39.20 -5.68
CA ILE A 239 3.07 39.23 -7.12
C ILE A 239 4.30 39.36 -8.05
N ALA A 240 5.51 39.56 -7.53
CA ALA A 240 6.68 39.86 -8.38
C ALA A 240 7.64 38.70 -8.67
N ASN A 241 7.61 37.59 -7.91
CA ASN A 241 8.52 36.45 -8.14
C ASN A 241 7.92 35.32 -8.99
N THR A 242 6.84 35.60 -9.74
CA THR A 242 6.16 34.64 -10.65
C THR A 242 6.84 34.49 -12.02
N TYR A 243 7.96 35.15 -12.28
CA TYR A 243 8.62 35.09 -13.57
C TYR A 243 10.13 35.02 -13.40
N TYR A 244 10.71 33.82 -13.33
CA TYR A 244 12.02 33.47 -13.90
C TYR A 244 12.27 31.98 -13.64
N LEU A 245 11.84 31.14 -14.57
CA LEU A 245 12.56 29.98 -15.13
C LEU A 245 11.64 29.35 -16.18
N VAL A 246 11.60 30.00 -17.34
CA VAL A 246 11.03 29.45 -18.58
C VAL A 246 12.10 28.59 -19.23
N ALA A 247 11.90 27.27 -19.28
CA ALA A 247 12.40 26.36 -20.32
C ALA A 247 11.72 24.98 -20.17
N PRO A 248 11.51 24.27 -21.28
CA PRO A 248 10.38 24.37 -22.18
C PRO A 248 9.21 23.47 -21.76
N ARG A 249 7.99 23.88 -22.17
CA ARG A 249 6.82 23.01 -22.23
C ARG A 249 7.15 21.75 -23.05
N THR A 250 6.59 20.61 -22.65
CA THR A 250 6.61 19.28 -23.29
C THR A 250 7.91 18.48 -23.23
N LEU A 251 8.41 18.20 -22.03
CA LEU A 251 9.10 16.93 -21.75
C LEU A 251 8.33 16.21 -20.63
N SER A 252 7.18 15.66 -21.04
CA SER A 252 6.46 14.61 -20.32
C SER A 252 7.45 13.47 -20.03
N VAL A 253 7.30 12.82 -18.88
CA VAL A 253 8.01 11.60 -18.49
C VAL A 253 7.88 10.49 -19.57
N GLN A 254 6.91 10.62 -20.50
CA GLN A 254 6.86 9.80 -21.73
C GLN A 254 8.12 9.83 -22.59
N ALA A 255 8.90 10.92 -22.58
CA ALA A 255 10.11 11.02 -23.41
C ALA A 255 11.26 10.10 -22.95
N CYS A 256 11.27 9.69 -21.67
CA CYS A 256 12.29 8.75 -21.17
C CYS A 256 11.91 7.27 -21.38
N ILE A 257 10.68 6.96 -21.80
CA ILE A 257 10.15 5.58 -21.80
C ILE A 257 9.68 5.11 -23.19
N ALA A 258 9.49 6.00 -24.16
CA ALA A 258 9.12 5.61 -25.52
C ALA A 258 10.33 5.31 -26.42
N TRP A 259 10.85 4.07 -26.44
CA TRP A 259 11.42 3.48 -27.67
C TRP A 259 11.55 1.94 -27.64
N PRO A 260 10.61 1.23 -28.29
CA PRO A 260 10.98 0.23 -29.30
C PRO A 260 10.02 0.33 -30.52
N GLU A 261 10.44 0.30 -31.79
CA GLU A 261 10.91 -0.86 -32.54
C GLU A 261 11.48 -0.44 -33.92
N LYS A 262 12.53 -1.15 -34.34
CA LYS A 262 12.92 -1.62 -35.70
C LYS A 262 12.94 -0.65 -36.90
N GLN A 263 14.14 -0.56 -37.50
CA GLN A 263 14.46 -1.12 -38.83
C GLN A 263 16.00 -1.28 -38.91
N LYS A 264 16.50 -2.50 -38.72
CA LYS A 264 17.02 -3.43 -39.75
C LYS A 264 18.18 -2.85 -40.58
N LEU A 265 19.34 -3.46 -40.32
CA LEU A 265 20.49 -3.67 -41.20
C LEU A 265 20.07 -3.78 -42.68
N GLU A 266 20.63 -2.90 -43.51
CA GLU A 266 21.42 -3.21 -44.71
C GLU A 266 22.48 -2.10 -44.87
#